data_AF-A0AAW4DYI9-F1
#
_entry.id   AF-A0AAW4DYI9-F1
#
_cell.length_a   1.000
_cell.length_b   1.000
_cell.length_c   1.000
_cell.angle_alpha   90.00
_cell.angle_beta   90.00
_cell.angle_gamma   90.00
#
_symmetry.space_group_name_H-M   'P 1'
#
loop_
_entity.id
_entity.type
_entity.pdbx_description
1 polymer ?
#
loop_
_entity_poly.entity_id
_entity_poly.type
_entity_poly.pdbx_seq_one_letter_code
_entity_poly.pdbx_strand_id
1 'polypeptide(L)'
;AAPVLDRVALQQETLWMEGAINTRSTLPTDAIRAQSDLVAVDWSGDAIELLSHLARQRGQTFAWTGVRLPLPVNLKVNGISYANLLRLIEMQTAWRATLTQLPGQLTLAFAQAEPAKKAGGRQ
;
A
#
# COMPACT_ATOMS: atom_id res chain seq x y z
N ALA A 1 35.88 11.97 12.43
CA ALA A 1 34.61 11.75 11.71
C ALA A 1 33.84 10.67 12.44
N ALA A 2 32.78 11.03 13.17
CA ALA A 2 31.94 10.09 13.92
C ALA A 2 30.86 9.50 13.00
N PRO A 3 30.43 8.24 13.22
CA PRO A 3 29.75 7.46 12.20
C PRO A 3 28.31 7.95 12.00
N VAL A 4 27.98 8.30 10.76
CA VAL A 4 26.64 8.70 10.31
C VAL A 4 25.61 7.56 10.49
N LEU A 5 26.08 6.32 10.65
CA LEU A 5 25.26 5.12 10.78
C LEU A 5 24.55 5.00 12.15
N ASP A 6 25.16 5.51 13.22
CA ASP A 6 24.62 5.36 14.59
C ASP A 6 23.36 6.23 14.81
N ARG A 7 23.37 7.41 14.17
CA ARG A 7 22.29 8.39 14.28
C ARG A 7 20.99 7.94 13.58
N VAL A 8 21.12 7.15 12.52
CA VAL A 8 19.97 6.65 11.75
C VAL A 8 19.23 5.54 12.50
N ALA A 9 19.95 4.62 13.16
CA ALA A 9 19.34 3.53 13.92
C ALA A 9 18.53 4.05 15.12
N LEU A 10 19.09 5.00 15.88
CA LEU A 10 18.41 5.65 17.00
C LEU A 10 17.19 6.46 16.55
N GLN A 11 17.28 7.13 15.39
CA GLN A 11 16.13 7.85 14.83
C GLN A 11 15.02 6.91 14.38
N GLN A 12 15.35 5.75 13.79
CA GLN A 12 14.36 4.76 13.43
C GLN A 12 13.60 4.27 14.67
N GLU A 13 14.31 3.89 15.74
CA GLU A 13 13.71 3.41 16.99
C GLU A 13 12.80 4.46 17.64
N THR A 14 13.19 5.74 17.57
CA THR A 14 12.37 6.86 18.06
C THR A 14 11.09 7.02 17.22
N LEU A 15 11.18 6.93 15.89
CA LEU A 15 10.02 6.97 14.99
C LEU A 15 9.08 5.75 15.17
N TRP A 16 9.62 4.58 15.53
CA TRP A 16 8.83 3.40 15.91
C TRP A 16 8.06 3.63 17.21
N MET A 17 8.68 4.25 18.22
CA MET A 17 8.05 4.54 19.51
C MET A 17 7.00 5.67 19.43
N GLU A 18 7.21 6.66 18.57
CA GLU A 18 6.31 7.80 18.43
C GLU A 18 5.05 7.51 17.60
N GLY A 19 4.90 6.30 17.03
CA GLY A 19 3.80 5.98 16.12
C GLY A 19 3.83 6.80 14.82
N ALA A 20 4.90 7.58 14.60
CA ALA A 20 5.07 8.50 13.49
C ALA A 20 5.27 7.79 12.13
N ILE A 21 5.66 6.51 12.15
CA ILE A 21 5.76 5.66 10.94
C ILE A 21 4.38 5.29 10.39
N ASN A 22 3.29 5.51 11.12
CA ASN A 22 1.91 5.27 10.66
C ASN A 22 1.02 6.47 11.01
N THR A 23 1.38 7.67 10.53
CA THR A 23 0.42 8.77 10.55
C THR A 23 -0.77 8.37 9.68
N ARG A 24 -1.87 7.97 10.34
CA ARG A 24 -3.16 7.69 9.71
C ARG A 24 -3.67 8.98 9.11
N SER A 25 -3.28 9.23 7.87
CA SER A 25 -3.85 10.32 7.13
C SER A 25 -5.30 9.99 6.80
N THR A 26 -6.19 10.90 7.15
CA THR A 26 -7.64 10.72 7.06
C THR A 26 -8.07 10.88 5.61
N LEU A 27 -8.60 9.81 5.02
CA LEU A 27 -9.28 9.92 3.73
C LEU A 27 -10.59 10.73 3.91
N PRO A 28 -10.96 11.61 2.96
CA PRO A 28 -12.22 12.35 3.02
C PRO A 28 -13.41 11.40 3.17
N THR A 29 -14.35 11.70 4.06
CA THR A 29 -15.46 10.78 4.41
C THR A 29 -16.57 10.71 3.35
N ASP A 30 -16.47 11.44 2.23
CA ASP A 30 -17.49 11.37 1.19
C ASP A 30 -17.49 10.00 0.49
N ALA A 31 -18.67 9.52 0.15
CA ALA A 31 -18.82 8.21 -0.47
C ALA A 31 -18.34 8.28 -1.93
N ILE A 32 -17.35 7.45 -2.26
CA ILE A 32 -16.89 7.28 -3.64
C ILE A 32 -17.97 6.46 -4.37
N ARG A 33 -18.61 7.02 -5.40
CA ARG A 33 -19.71 6.37 -6.13
C ARG A 33 -19.25 5.88 -7.50
N ALA A 34 -18.48 6.68 -8.22
CA ALA A 34 -18.04 6.41 -9.58
C ALA A 34 -16.51 6.34 -9.71
N GLN A 35 -16.05 5.71 -10.79
CA GLN A 35 -14.62 5.62 -11.10
C GLN A 35 -13.99 6.98 -11.42
N SER A 36 -14.80 7.91 -11.93
CA SER A 36 -14.45 9.28 -12.27
C SER A 36 -14.42 10.22 -11.07
N ASP A 37 -14.93 9.80 -9.91
CA ASP A 37 -15.00 10.66 -8.72
C ASP A 37 -13.61 11.09 -8.32
N LEU A 38 -13.48 12.38 -8.01
CA LEU A 38 -12.23 12.97 -7.60
C LEU A 38 -11.98 12.68 -6.13
N VAL A 39 -10.77 12.23 -5.84
CA VAL A 39 -10.33 11.88 -4.50
C VAL A 39 -9.04 12.63 -4.16
N ALA A 40 -8.89 12.93 -2.88
CA ALA A 40 -7.67 13.44 -2.29
C ALA A 40 -7.17 12.41 -1.29
N VAL A 41 -5.89 12.05 -1.40
CA VAL A 41 -5.22 11.08 -0.55
C VAL A 41 -3.85 11.64 -0.21
N ASP A 42 -3.64 11.90 1.08
CA ASP A 42 -2.32 11.93 1.68
C ASP A 42 -2.21 10.60 2.43
N TRP A 43 -1.22 9.75 2.17
CA TRP A 43 -1.09 8.43 2.80
C TRP A 43 0.37 7.96 2.77
N SER A 44 0.83 7.41 3.88
CA SER A 44 2.11 6.71 4.00
C SER A 44 1.90 5.50 4.89
N GLY A 45 2.01 4.30 4.32
CA GLY A 45 1.71 3.06 5.05
C GLY A 45 1.50 1.87 4.12
N ASP A 46 0.88 0.81 4.64
CA ASP A 46 0.64 -0.42 3.88
C ASP A 46 -0.56 -0.30 2.92
N ALA A 47 -0.43 -0.85 1.72
CA ALA A 47 -1.47 -0.80 0.69
C ALA A 47 -2.74 -1.58 1.09
N ILE A 48 -2.63 -2.66 1.89
CA ILE A 48 -3.81 -3.40 2.38
C ILE A 48 -4.72 -2.46 3.18
N GLU A 49 -4.12 -1.65 4.06
CA GLU A 49 -4.88 -0.72 4.88
C GLU A 49 -5.53 0.34 4.01
N LEU A 50 -4.78 0.98 3.12
CA LEU A 50 -5.32 1.99 2.20
C LEU A 50 -6.49 1.42 1.35
N LEU A 51 -6.28 0.28 0.70
CA LEU A 51 -7.28 -0.36 -0.15
C LEU A 51 -8.53 -0.79 0.63
N SER A 52 -8.36 -1.23 1.89
CA SER A 52 -9.49 -1.55 2.76
C SER A 52 -10.35 -0.33 3.10
N HIS A 53 -9.73 0.83 3.33
CA HIS A 53 -10.45 2.09 3.56
C HIS A 53 -11.17 2.55 2.28
N LEU A 54 -10.48 2.54 1.14
CA LEU A 54 -11.06 2.90 -0.15
C LEU A 54 -12.25 2.03 -0.54
N ALA A 55 -12.16 0.71 -0.33
CA ALA A 55 -13.26 -0.21 -0.57
C ALA A 55 -14.46 0.12 0.34
N ARG A 56 -14.24 0.35 1.63
CA ARG A 56 -15.30 0.73 2.58
C ARG A 56 -15.98 2.05 2.19
N GLN A 57 -15.20 3.06 1.80
CA GLN A 57 -15.74 4.36 1.34
C GLN A 57 -16.60 4.22 0.07
N ARG A 58 -16.31 3.23 -0.77
CA ARG A 58 -17.06 2.91 -1.98
C ARG A 58 -18.23 1.94 -1.74
N GLY A 59 -18.45 1.49 -0.50
CA GLY A 59 -19.42 0.44 -0.20
C GLY A 59 -19.06 -0.93 -0.79
N GLN A 60 -17.78 -1.16 -1.07
CA GLN A 60 -17.24 -2.42 -1.57
C GLN A 60 -16.66 -3.27 -0.44
N THR A 61 -16.63 -4.58 -0.67
CA THR A 61 -15.84 -5.49 0.15
C THR A 61 -14.37 -5.47 -0.29
N PHE A 62 -13.46 -5.69 0.65
CA PHE A 62 -12.03 -5.86 0.35
C PHE A 62 -11.58 -7.25 0.79
N ALA A 63 -10.87 -7.95 -0.09
CA ALA A 63 -10.29 -9.26 0.20
C ALA A 63 -8.84 -9.32 -0.31
N TRP A 64 -8.04 -10.21 0.29
CA TRP A 64 -6.70 -10.51 -0.20
C TRP A 64 -6.40 -12.00 -0.11
N THR A 65 -5.49 -12.47 -0.95
CA THR A 65 -5.08 -13.88 -1.04
C THR A 65 -3.56 -14.02 -1.11
N GLY A 66 -3.04 -15.18 -0.68
CA GLY A 66 -1.60 -15.45 -0.65
C GLY A 66 -0.94 -15.12 0.69
N VAL A 67 0.39 -15.10 0.73
CA VAL A 67 1.15 -14.79 1.94
C VAL A 67 1.28 -13.27 2.07
N ARG A 68 0.80 -12.72 3.20
CA ARG A 68 0.86 -11.29 3.46
C ARG A 68 2.31 -10.82 3.56
N LEU A 69 2.69 -9.94 2.64
CA LEU A 69 3.96 -9.22 2.65
C LEU A 69 3.68 -7.72 2.80
N PRO A 70 4.60 -6.93 3.37
CA PRO A 70 4.42 -5.48 3.41
C PRO A 70 4.40 -4.91 1.99
N LEU A 71 3.41 -4.06 1.72
CA LEU A 71 3.24 -3.30 0.48
C LEU A 71 3.29 -1.80 0.81
N PRO A 72 4.49 -1.25 1.08
CA PRO A 72 4.62 0.16 1.39
C PRO A 72 4.20 1.00 0.18
N VAL A 73 3.27 1.93 0.41
CA VAL A 73 2.85 2.94 -0.56
C VAL A 73 2.95 4.31 0.05
N ASN A 74 3.39 5.27 -0.75
CA ASN A 74 3.42 6.68 -0.39
C ASN A 74 2.70 7.47 -1.48
N LEU A 75 1.62 8.14 -1.09
CA LEU A 75 0.74 8.87 -1.99
C LEU A 75 0.44 10.23 -1.40
N LYS A 76 0.68 11.27 -2.19
CA LYS A 76 0.19 12.61 -1.91
C LYS A 76 -0.43 13.17 -3.17
N VAL A 77 -1.74 13.01 -3.28
CA VAL A 77 -2.54 13.35 -4.46
C VAL A 77 -3.77 14.13 -4.04
N ASN A 78 -4.15 15.09 -4.86
CA ASN A 78 -5.33 15.91 -4.63
C ASN A 78 -6.07 16.08 -5.95
N GLY A 79 -7.34 15.68 -6.00
CA GLY A 79 -8.19 15.86 -7.17
C GLY A 79 -7.88 14.92 -8.35
N ILE A 80 -7.50 13.67 -8.08
CA ILE A 80 -7.37 12.64 -9.12
C ILE A 80 -8.60 11.74 -9.14
N SER A 81 -8.91 11.10 -10.28
CA SER A 81 -10.00 10.13 -10.31
C SER A 81 -9.68 8.90 -9.45
N TYR A 82 -10.71 8.25 -8.90
CA TYR A 82 -10.55 6.97 -8.20
C TYR A 82 -9.86 5.90 -9.07
N ALA A 83 -10.14 5.88 -10.38
CA ALA A 83 -9.39 5.05 -11.33
C ALA A 83 -7.89 5.29 -11.29
N ASN A 84 -7.49 6.56 -11.36
CA ASN A 84 -6.09 6.92 -11.39
C ASN A 84 -5.43 6.62 -10.04
N LEU A 85 -6.14 6.82 -8.94
CA LEU A 85 -5.66 6.42 -7.61
C LEU A 85 -5.35 4.92 -7.55
N LEU A 86 -6.29 4.06 -7.96
CA LEU A 86 -6.06 2.61 -7.96
C LEU A 86 -4.91 2.20 -8.88
N ARG A 87 -4.77 2.85 -10.05
CA ARG A 87 -3.66 2.61 -10.97
C ARG A 87 -2.31 3.01 -10.37
N LEU A 88 -2.24 4.11 -9.62
CA LEU A 88 -1.03 4.53 -8.92
C LEU A 88 -0.65 3.53 -7.83
N ILE A 89 -1.63 3.04 -7.06
CA ILE A 89 -1.39 1.99 -6.06
C ILE A 89 -0.86 0.72 -6.75
N GLU A 90 -1.54 0.27 -7.81
CA GLU A 90 -1.14 -0.92 -8.56
C GLU A 90 0.31 -0.81 -9.07
N MET A 91 0.70 0.33 -9.65
CA MET A 91 2.07 0.56 -10.10
C MET A 91 3.11 0.43 -8.98
N GLN A 92 2.80 0.91 -7.76
CA GLN A 92 3.70 0.80 -6.61
C GLN A 92 3.72 -0.60 -5.97
N THR A 93 2.68 -1.42 -6.19
CA THR A 93 2.55 -2.75 -5.58
C THR A 93 2.78 -3.91 -6.56
N ALA A 94 2.86 -3.65 -7.87
CA ALA A 94 2.90 -4.66 -8.94
C ALA A 94 4.05 -5.68 -8.79
N TRP A 95 5.14 -5.29 -8.13
CA TRP A 95 6.29 -6.15 -7.84
C TRP A 95 5.98 -7.29 -6.85
N ARG A 96 4.88 -7.19 -6.09
CA ARG A 96 4.49 -8.18 -5.07
C ARG A 96 3.03 -8.53 -5.02
N ALA A 97 2.17 -7.81 -5.73
CA ALA A 97 0.75 -8.06 -5.70
C ALA A 97 0.06 -7.61 -6.97
N THR A 98 -1.03 -8.29 -7.28
CA THR A 98 -1.95 -7.94 -8.36
C THR A 98 -3.26 -7.42 -7.76
N LEU A 99 -3.67 -6.23 -8.18
CA LEU A 99 -4.94 -5.61 -7.77
C LEU A 99 -6.01 -5.93 -8.81
N THR A 100 -7.18 -6.40 -8.38
CA THR A 100 -8.31 -6.74 -9.26
C THR A 100 -9.59 -6.09 -8.75
N GLN A 101 -10.31 -5.44 -9.65
CA GLN A 101 -11.63 -4.84 -9.38
C GLN A 101 -12.72 -5.77 -9.91
N LEU A 102 -13.64 -6.18 -9.04
CA LEU A 102 -14.85 -6.91 -9.36
C LEU A 102 -16.08 -6.04 -8.97
N PRO A 103 -17.27 -6.27 -9.54
CA PRO A 103 -18.48 -5.58 -9.10
C PRO A 103 -18.70 -5.75 -7.59
N GLY A 104 -18.67 -4.65 -6.83
CA GLY A 104 -18.86 -4.67 -5.37
C GLY A 104 -17.68 -5.18 -4.55
N GLN A 105 -16.54 -5.51 -5.17
CA GLN A 105 -15.39 -6.10 -4.47
C GLN A 105 -14.05 -5.64 -5.05
N LEU A 106 -13.11 -5.35 -4.16
CA LEU A 106 -11.71 -5.09 -4.46
C LEU A 106 -10.86 -6.24 -3.91
N THR A 107 -10.05 -6.86 -4.76
CA THR A 107 -9.21 -8.02 -4.38
C THR A 107 -7.74 -7.74 -4.63
N LEU A 108 -6.88 -8.08 -3.68
CA LEU A 108 -5.43 -8.02 -3.83
C LEU A 108 -4.81 -9.42 -3.68
N ALA A 109 -4.16 -9.93 -4.72
CA ALA A 109 -3.48 -11.21 -4.69
C ALA A 109 -1.97 -11.01 -4.53
N PHE A 110 -1.38 -11.51 -3.44
CA PHE A 110 0.07 -11.50 -3.27
C PHE A 110 0.73 -12.50 -4.23
N ALA A 111 1.81 -12.05 -4.89
CA ALA A 111 2.64 -12.91 -5.70
C ALA A 111 3.24 -14.03 -4.84
N GLN A 112 3.24 -15.26 -5.35
CA GLN A 112 3.92 -16.36 -4.69
C GLN A 112 5.42 -16.05 -4.66
N ALA A 113 6.08 -16.24 -3.52
CA ALA A 113 7.53 -16.15 -3.47
C ALA A 113 8.09 -17.18 -4.47
N GLU A 114 8.76 -16.73 -5.52
CA GLU A 114 9.50 -17.67 -6.36
C GLU A 114 10.45 -18.43 -5.45
N PRO A 115 10.43 -19.78 -5.42
CA PRO A 115 11.42 -20.52 -4.68
C PRO A 115 12.77 -20.07 -5.21
N ALA A 116 13.63 -19.53 -4.34
CA ALA A 116 14.98 -19.13 -4.70
C ALA A 116 15.59 -20.30 -5.48
N LYS A 117 15.83 -20.12 -6.79
CA LYS A 117 16.59 -21.08 -7.59
C LYS A 117 17.86 -21.31 -6.81
N LYS A 118 18.03 -22.51 -6.22
CA LYS A 118 19.31 -22.93 -5.65
C LYS A 118 20.32 -22.71 -6.76
N ALA A 119 21.19 -21.72 -6.60
CA ALA A 119 22.33 -21.52 -7.47
C ALA A 119 23.05 -22.87 -7.49
N GLY A 120 22.98 -23.56 -8.63
CA GLY A 120 23.54 -24.88 -8.81
C GLY A 120 24.98 -24.83 -8.35
N GLY A 121 25.29 -25.65 -7.34
CA GLY A 121 26.64 -25.81 -6.86
C GLY A 121 27.52 -26.22 -8.03
N ARG A 122 28.65 -25.52 -8.18
CA ARG A 122 29.80 -26.02 -8.92
C ARG A 122 30.15 -27.40 -8.35
N GLN A 123 30.13 -28.42 -9.19
CA GLN A 123 30.98 -29.61 -9.09
C GLN A 123 31.62 -29.84 -10.44
#